data_AF-A0A7C7JQ94-F1
#
_entry.id   AF-A0A7C7JQ94-F1
#
_cell.length_a   1.000
_cell.length_b   1.000
_cell.length_c   1.000
_cell.angle_alpha   90.00
_cell.angle_beta   90.00
_cell.angle_gamma   90.00
#
_symmetry.space_group_name_H-M   'P 1'
#
loop_
_entity.id
_entity.type
_entity.pdbx_description
1 polymer ?
#
loop_
_entity_poly.entity_id
_entity_poly.type
_entity_poly.pdbx_seq_one_letter_code
_entity_poly.pdbx_strand_id
1 'polypeptide(L)'
;MLVFGHKHLEAPKFHQVLSIEEVKNTSPNSIIYLTNLERDIEIVKFAIGNNVDVALYVKSIREAILAENLGVKYIVSTAELSSEIQKLVDDYLFDSKHLVIIYDEVEIEEMAKLGIDGVVFSDFLL
;
A
#
# COMPACT_ATOMS: atom_id res chain seq x y z
N MET A 1 5.63 10.51 8.43
CA MET A 1 5.57 10.07 7.03
C MET A 1 6.54 8.91 6.81
N LEU A 2 6.12 7.88 6.09
CA LEU A 2 6.93 6.74 5.64
C LEU A 2 7.48 7.01 4.23
N VAL A 3 8.64 6.43 3.88
CA VAL A 3 9.24 6.56 2.55
C VAL A 3 9.78 5.21 2.11
N PHE A 4 9.25 4.67 1.02
CA PHE A 4 9.65 3.37 0.45
C PHE A 4 10.32 3.55 -0.91
N GLY A 5 11.46 2.89 -1.12
CA GLY A 5 12.17 2.91 -2.41
C GLY A 5 13.24 3.99 -2.56
N HIS A 6 13.49 4.78 -1.53
CA HIS A 6 14.57 5.77 -1.55
C HIS A 6 15.95 5.11 -1.35
N LYS A 7 16.94 5.46 -2.19
CA LYS A 7 18.30 4.86 -2.20
C LYS A 7 19.07 4.91 -0.87
N HIS A 8 18.72 5.83 0.03
CA HIS A 8 19.38 6.01 1.33
C HIS A 8 18.60 5.42 2.51
N LEU A 9 17.45 4.80 2.28
CA LEU A 9 16.59 4.25 3.33
C LEU A 9 16.39 2.75 3.12
N GLU A 10 16.63 1.97 4.17
CA GLU A 10 16.22 0.57 4.19
C GLU A 10 14.72 0.48 4.47
N ALA A 11 14.02 -0.31 3.66
CA ALA A 11 12.59 -0.57 3.84
C ALA A 11 12.28 -2.02 3.47
N PRO A 12 11.25 -2.63 4.10
CA PRO A 12 10.77 -3.95 3.68
C PRO A 12 10.34 -3.91 2.21
N LYS A 13 10.70 -4.95 1.46
CA LYS A 13 10.38 -5.05 0.04
C LYS A 13 8.92 -5.41 -0.17
N PHE A 14 8.37 -4.85 -1.24
CA PHE A 14 7.05 -5.16 -1.74
C PHE A 14 7.21 -6.26 -2.79
N HIS A 15 6.51 -7.37 -2.60
CA HIS A 15 6.61 -8.54 -3.47
C HIS A 15 5.29 -8.71 -4.20
N GLN A 16 5.31 -8.50 -5.51
CA GLN A 16 4.18 -8.84 -6.34
C GLN A 16 4.03 -10.37 -6.41
N VAL A 17 2.81 -10.84 -6.20
CA VAL A 17 2.46 -12.26 -6.32
C VAL A 17 1.24 -12.43 -7.20
N LEU A 18 1.14 -13.58 -7.85
CA LEU A 18 0.03 -13.94 -8.73
C LEU A 18 -0.80 -15.11 -8.19
N SER A 19 -0.38 -15.73 -7.09
CA SER A 19 -1.01 -16.93 -6.53
C SER A 19 -0.81 -17.06 -5.01
N ILE A 20 -1.66 -17.88 -4.38
CA ILE A 20 -1.53 -18.25 -2.96
C ILE A 20 -0.23 -19.05 -2.73
N GLU A 21 0.16 -19.87 -3.70
CA GLU A 21 1.41 -20.63 -3.67
C GLU A 21 2.63 -19.73 -3.56
N GLU A 22 2.64 -18.60 -4.28
CA GLU A 22 3.70 -17.60 -4.17
C GLU A 22 3.72 -16.93 -2.79
N VAL A 23 2.56 -16.59 -2.21
CA VAL A 23 2.48 -16.04 -0.83
C VAL A 23 3.18 -16.97 0.16
N LYS A 24 2.95 -18.28 0.08
CA LYS A 24 3.56 -19.28 0.97
C LYS A 24 5.08 -19.36 0.87
N ASN A 25 5.65 -18.95 -0.27
CA ASN A 25 7.08 -18.98 -0.54
C ASN A 25 7.78 -17.63 -0.25
N THR A 26 7.03 -16.61 0.19
CA THR A 26 7.61 -15.32 0.56
C THR A 26 8.33 -15.38 1.91
N SER A 27 9.24 -14.43 2.15
CA SER A 27 9.97 -14.37 3.41
C SER A 27 9.06 -13.84 4.54
N PRO A 28 9.28 -14.21 5.81
CA PRO A 28 8.40 -13.82 6.93
C PRO A 28 8.19 -12.30 7.14
N ASN A 29 9.02 -11.45 6.53
CA ASN A 29 8.93 -9.98 6.62
C ASN A 29 8.60 -9.32 5.26
N SER A 30 8.21 -10.11 4.26
CA SER A 30 7.80 -9.61 2.95
C SER A 30 6.43 -8.95 3.06
N ILE A 31 6.27 -7.80 2.42
CA ILE A 31 4.95 -7.19 2.19
C ILE A 31 4.47 -7.67 0.83
N ILE A 32 3.29 -8.28 0.76
CA ILE A 32 2.70 -8.68 -0.51
C ILE A 32 2.08 -7.48 -1.19
N TYR A 33 2.41 -7.24 -2.46
CA TYR A 33 1.84 -6.14 -3.24
C TYR A 33 0.87 -6.66 -4.31
N LEU A 34 -0.35 -6.15 -4.30
CA LEU A 34 -1.42 -6.53 -5.22
C LEU A 34 -2.04 -5.27 -5.85
N THR A 35 -2.55 -5.40 -7.07
CA THR A 35 -2.98 -4.24 -7.89
C THR A 35 -4.43 -4.25 -8.32
N ASN A 36 -5.17 -5.30 -7.97
CA ASN A 36 -6.58 -5.42 -8.29
C ASN A 36 -7.32 -6.17 -7.18
N LEU A 37 -8.04 -5.42 -6.34
CA LEU A 37 -8.80 -5.99 -5.22
C LEU A 37 -9.76 -7.11 -5.67
N GLU A 38 -10.55 -6.89 -6.71
CA GLU A 38 -11.58 -7.86 -7.14
C GLU A 38 -10.95 -9.16 -7.64
N ARG A 39 -9.89 -9.07 -8.44
CA ARG A 39 -9.18 -10.24 -8.97
C ARG A 39 -8.40 -10.98 -7.86
N ASP A 40 -7.78 -10.23 -6.96
CA ASP A 40 -6.79 -10.76 -6.02
C ASP A 40 -7.38 -10.99 -4.61
N ILE A 41 -8.70 -10.85 -4.44
CA ILE A 41 -9.39 -10.89 -3.13
C ILE A 41 -9.07 -12.14 -2.31
N GLU A 42 -8.99 -13.31 -2.96
CA GLU A 42 -8.70 -14.56 -2.27
C GLU A 42 -7.23 -14.63 -1.82
N ILE A 43 -6.32 -13.99 -2.55
CA ILE A 43 -4.91 -13.83 -2.14
C ILE A 43 -4.81 -12.88 -0.95
N VAL A 44 -5.52 -11.74 -0.99
CA VAL A 44 -5.58 -10.77 0.12
C VAL A 44 -6.05 -11.46 1.41
N LYS A 45 -7.20 -12.14 1.35
CA LYS A 45 -7.75 -12.85 2.52
C LYS A 45 -6.81 -13.95 3.02
N PHE A 46 -6.19 -14.70 2.11
CA PHE A 46 -5.24 -15.74 2.49
C PHE A 46 -4.02 -15.15 3.20
N ALA A 47 -3.41 -14.08 2.65
CA ALA A 47 -2.26 -13.43 3.24
C ALA A 47 -2.56 -12.89 4.64
N ILE A 48 -3.64 -12.10 4.78
CA ILE A 48 -4.03 -11.49 6.05
C ILE A 48 -4.40 -12.56 7.08
N GLY A 49 -5.15 -13.59 6.69
CA GLY A 49 -5.49 -14.72 7.56
C GLY A 49 -4.27 -15.53 8.05
N ASN A 50 -3.12 -15.40 7.40
CA ASN A 50 -1.84 -16.00 7.80
C ASN A 50 -0.85 -14.97 8.38
N ASN A 51 -1.32 -13.77 8.76
CA ASN A 51 -0.51 -12.67 9.31
C ASN A 51 0.63 -12.22 8.37
N VAL A 52 0.40 -12.28 7.06
CA VAL A 52 1.29 -11.71 6.05
C VAL A 52 0.78 -10.31 5.69
N ASP A 53 1.65 -9.31 5.84
CA ASP A 53 1.32 -7.92 5.53
C ASP A 53 1.00 -7.73 4.04
N VAL A 54 -0.05 -6.97 3.75
CA VAL A 54 -0.48 -6.65 2.38
C VAL A 54 -0.40 -5.16 2.13
N ALA A 55 0.14 -4.79 0.98
CA ALA A 55 -0.02 -3.52 0.32
C ALA A 55 -0.95 -3.69 -0.89
N LEU A 56 -2.00 -2.89 -0.99
CA LEU A 56 -2.97 -3.00 -2.07
C LEU A 56 -3.08 -1.67 -2.80
N TYR A 57 -2.83 -1.68 -4.11
CA TYR A 57 -3.15 -0.55 -4.97
C TYR A 57 -4.65 -0.45 -5.23
N VAL A 58 -5.21 0.70 -4.89
CA VAL A 58 -6.65 0.98 -4.98
C VAL A 58 -6.92 2.07 -6.01
N LYS A 59 -8.08 1.97 -6.67
CA LYS A 59 -8.51 2.87 -7.75
C LYS A 59 -9.71 3.73 -7.39
N SER A 60 -10.22 3.61 -6.17
CA SER A 60 -11.37 4.38 -5.70
C SER A 60 -11.43 4.43 -4.17
N ILE A 61 -12.16 5.41 -3.64
CA ILE A 61 -12.55 5.48 -2.21
C ILE A 61 -13.17 4.16 -1.74
N ARG A 62 -14.04 3.56 -2.56
CA ARG A 62 -14.71 2.29 -2.22
C ARG A 62 -13.70 1.19 -1.96
N GLU A 63 -12.70 1.06 -2.83
CA GLU A 63 -11.63 0.07 -2.65
C GLU A 63 -10.77 0.38 -1.43
N ALA A 64 -10.46 1.65 -1.14
CA ALA A 64 -9.72 2.03 0.07
C ALA A 64 -10.46 1.62 1.36
N ILE A 65 -11.77 1.87 1.44
CA ILE A 65 -12.60 1.46 2.59
C ILE A 65 -12.63 -0.07 2.72
N LEU A 66 -12.76 -0.80 1.60
CA LEU A 66 -12.74 -2.25 1.62
C LEU A 66 -11.35 -2.80 2.04
N ALA A 67 -10.27 -2.19 1.57
CA ALA A 67 -8.90 -2.56 1.94
C ALA A 67 -8.67 -2.43 3.45
N GLU A 68 -9.09 -1.30 4.04
CA GLU A 68 -9.05 -1.08 5.49
C GLU A 68 -9.81 -2.19 6.24
N ASN A 69 -11.05 -2.45 5.84
CA ASN A 69 -11.90 -3.45 6.52
C ASN A 69 -11.40 -4.90 6.32
N LEU A 70 -10.55 -5.14 5.31
CA LEU A 70 -9.89 -6.43 5.12
C LEU A 70 -8.66 -6.59 6.03
N GLY A 71 -8.14 -5.51 6.61
CA GLY A 71 -6.90 -5.51 7.39
C GLY A 71 -5.64 -5.36 6.54
N VAL A 72 -5.76 -4.73 5.36
CA VAL A 72 -4.59 -4.36 4.54
C VAL A 72 -3.70 -3.42 5.37
N LYS A 73 -2.38 -3.56 5.27
CA LYS A 73 -1.46 -2.70 6.02
C LYS A 73 -1.18 -1.38 5.32
N TYR A 74 -1.07 -1.42 4.00
CA TYR A 74 -0.79 -0.24 3.17
C TYR A 74 -1.80 -0.11 2.04
N ILE A 75 -2.52 1.01 2.01
CA ILE A 75 -3.35 1.40 0.88
C ILE A 75 -2.49 2.23 -0.06
N VAL A 76 -2.25 1.75 -1.27
CA VAL A 76 -1.42 2.44 -2.27
C VAL A 76 -2.31 3.13 -3.30
N SER A 77 -2.06 4.40 -3.63
CA SER A 77 -2.82 5.10 -4.68
C SER A 77 -1.96 6.05 -5.51
N THR A 78 -2.55 6.58 -6.58
CA THR A 78 -2.00 7.73 -7.31
C THR A 78 -2.15 9.01 -6.49
N ALA A 79 -1.37 10.05 -6.84
CA ALA A 79 -1.49 11.38 -6.25
C ALA A 79 -2.89 12.00 -6.48
N GLU A 80 -3.54 11.70 -7.60
CA GLU A 80 -4.88 12.22 -7.94
C GLU A 80 -5.94 11.83 -6.92
N LEU A 81 -5.90 10.58 -6.41
CA LEU A 81 -6.86 10.05 -5.44
C LEU A 81 -6.43 10.31 -3.98
N SER A 82 -5.20 10.79 -3.78
CA SER A 82 -4.54 10.79 -2.48
C SER A 82 -5.26 11.65 -1.42
N SER A 83 -5.72 12.83 -1.81
CA SER A 83 -6.37 13.77 -0.88
C SER A 83 -7.71 13.24 -0.35
N GLU A 84 -8.47 12.55 -1.21
CA GLU A 84 -9.73 11.92 -0.84
C GLU A 84 -9.51 10.72 0.09
N ILE A 85 -8.52 9.88 -0.20
CA ILE A 85 -8.20 8.73 0.66
C ILE A 85 -7.62 9.17 2.00
N GLN A 86 -6.68 10.12 2.02
CA GLN A 86 -6.07 10.58 3.27
C GLN A 86 -7.10 11.18 4.21
N LYS A 87 -8.08 11.92 3.67
CA LYS A 87 -9.18 12.42 4.50
C LYS A 87 -9.95 11.29 5.18
N LEU A 88 -10.16 10.15 4.52
CA LEU A 88 -10.83 9.00 5.14
C LEU A 88 -9.96 8.37 6.22
N VAL A 89 -8.65 8.24 5.97
CA VAL A 89 -7.69 7.75 6.96
C VAL A 89 -7.74 8.59 8.22
N ASP A 90 -7.78 9.92 8.08
CA ASP A 90 -7.82 10.85 9.21
C ASP A 90 -9.19 10.88 9.91
N ASP A 91 -10.27 11.00 9.13
CA ASP A 91 -11.65 11.13 9.65
C ASP A 91 -12.14 9.85 10.35
N TYR A 92 -11.72 8.68 9.85
CA TYR A 92 -12.13 7.38 10.36
C TYR A 92 -11.04 6.64 11.13
N LEU A 93 -9.85 7.23 11.27
CA LEU A 93 -8.71 6.66 12.01
C LEU A 93 -8.34 5.26 11.52
N PHE A 94 -8.11 5.12 10.22
CA PHE A 94 -7.73 3.83 9.62
C PHE A 94 -6.46 3.28 10.29
N ASP A 95 -6.45 1.95 10.50
CA ASP A 95 -5.25 1.23 10.92
C ASP A 95 -4.25 1.12 9.76
N SER A 96 -4.75 1.01 8.52
CA SER A 96 -3.96 1.09 7.30
C SER A 96 -3.21 2.41 7.20
N LYS A 97 -2.02 2.37 6.60
CA LYS A 97 -1.29 3.57 6.17
C LYS A 97 -1.48 3.83 4.70
N HIS A 98 -1.72 5.09 4.34
CA HIS A 98 -1.90 5.50 2.96
C HIS A 98 -0.57 5.91 2.30
N LEU A 99 -0.17 5.18 1.26
CA LEU A 99 1.05 5.41 0.50
C LEU A 99 0.73 5.96 -0.89
N VAL A 100 1.29 7.11 -1.23
CA VAL A 100 1.16 7.70 -2.56
C VAL A 100 2.35 7.33 -3.44
N ILE A 101 2.06 6.91 -4.68
CA ILE A 101 3.10 6.63 -5.68
C ILE A 101 3.71 7.95 -6.15
N ILE A 102 5.04 8.05 -6.10
CA ILE A 102 5.83 9.19 -6.58
C ILE A 102 6.91 8.72 -7.57
N TYR A 103 7.43 9.67 -8.35
CA TYR A 103 8.46 9.43 -9.37
C TYR A 103 9.76 10.17 -9.07
N ASP A 104 9.70 11.27 -8.32
CA ASP A 104 10.85 12.08 -7.94
C ASP A 104 10.86 12.42 -6.45
N GLU A 105 12.07 12.59 -5.87
CA GLU A 105 12.25 12.96 -4.46
C GLU A 105 11.60 14.32 -4.11
N VAL A 106 11.45 15.24 -5.07
CA VAL A 106 10.81 16.54 -4.85
C VAL A 106 9.34 16.41 -4.45
N GLU A 107 8.65 15.36 -4.89
CA GLU A 107 7.23 15.11 -4.58
C GLU A 107 7.02 14.74 -3.10
N ILE A 108 8.07 14.33 -2.39
CA ILE A 108 8.00 14.02 -0.94
C ILE A 108 7.50 15.24 -0.15
N GLU A 109 8.01 16.43 -0.46
CA GLU A 109 7.58 17.66 0.22
C GLU A 109 6.12 18.01 -0.06
N GLU A 110 5.66 17.75 -1.29
CA GLU A 110 4.28 17.99 -1.69
C GLU A 110 3.33 17.06 -0.92
N MET A 111 3.65 15.77 -0.87
CA MET A 111 2.86 14.78 -0.13
C MET A 111 2.89 15.02 1.38
N ALA A 112 4.02 15.46 1.93
CA ALA A 112 4.12 15.82 3.35
C ALA A 112 3.21 17.01 3.72
N LYS A 113 3.10 18.01 2.85
CA LYS A 113 2.19 19.17 3.06
C LYS A 113 0.71 18.78 3.00
N LEU A 114 0.39 17.70 2.28
CA LEU A 114 -0.95 17.12 2.21
C LEU A 114 -1.27 16.19 3.39
N GLY A 115 -0.32 15.95 4.30
CA GLY A 115 -0.50 15.08 5.46
C GLY A 115 -0.52 13.58 5.12
N ILE A 116 0.00 13.19 3.96
CA ILE A 116 0.02 11.78 3.54
C ILE A 116 0.88 10.94 4.49
N ASP A 117 0.38 9.77 4.89
CA ASP A 117 1.10 8.85 5.78
C ASP A 117 2.45 8.41 5.23
N GLY A 118 2.58 8.21 3.92
CA GLY A 118 3.84 7.90 3.27
C GLY A 118 3.84 7.94 1.75
N VAL A 119 5.01 7.72 1.18
CA VAL A 119 5.20 7.61 -0.28
C VAL A 119 5.95 6.37 -0.65
N VAL A 120 5.75 5.92 -1.88
CA VAL A 120 6.48 4.82 -2.49
C VAL A 120 6.93 5.20 -3.90
N PHE A 121 8.22 5.05 -4.19
CA PHE A 121 8.73 5.28 -5.54
C PHE A 121 8.16 4.25 -6.51
N SER A 122 7.74 4.68 -7.71
CA SER A 122 7.17 3.78 -8.73
C SER A 122 8.05 2.55 -9.00
N ASP A 123 9.36 2.77 -9.08
CA ASP A 123 10.34 1.73 -9.42
C ASP A 123 10.53 0.70 -8.30
N PHE A 124 10.09 1.03 -7.08
CA PHE A 124 10.07 0.10 -5.95
C PHE A 124 8.91 -0.90 -6.02
N LEU A 125 7.90 -0.62 -6.84
CA LEU A 125 6.71 -1.46 -7.03
C LEU A 125 6.84 -2.41 -8.24
N LEU A 126 7.99 -2.39 -8.93
CA LEU A 126 8.29 -3.19 -10.13
C LEU A 126 8.87 -4.57 -9.80
#